data_AF-A0A4R2ZU53-F1
#
_entry.id   AF-A0A4R2ZU53-F1
#
_cell.length_a   1.000
_cell.length_b   1.000
_cell.length_c   1.000
_cell.angle_alpha   90.00
_cell.angle_beta   90.00
_cell.angle_gamma   90.00
#
_symmetry.space_group_name_H-M   'P 1'
#
loop_
_entity.id
_entity.type
_entity.pdbx_description
1 polymer ?
#
loop_
_entity_poly.entity_id
_entity_poly.type
_entity_poly.pdbx_seq_one_letter_code
_entity_poly.pdbx_strand_id
1 'polypeptide(L)'
;MSSILTNNGAISALQTLRSIESQMGNTRSEVASGMRIDVAADNAAYWSIATTMRSDNKAISAVGDALNLGAAKLDVAYTGIESVIDVLSDFQTKLVAAKEPGVDPGKIQKELDQLKQQVIDISTSASFSGENWLNTEIADINDSDLNRVSMVSSFTRTGSAVSLGKTDFHLSEVSLFNSEGGGLLQADKRRLKTLGGVRLFDTYMDNDGLVHMSQTNLTGGTNARSGFTFAGPLTFDTNDKIEFDVIVDADNPADLPGPHDPGKLTHITIDRTMVDSVLSISDGKVSTYTQFVQVLSNALSLSGSGASAGLVPQYPSGTVPNQIAMQTNESSGLDGSALEIRNFSSDVGSAGMSNFLAYGTRGSAISLGFTPFEVYTDGDDPDGVSVTFRFTLNGASSQTYEFDRPYVNSLLGKDTGKVETADEMVTLLKSFMEDGWPNVIIEATDPSTISVRSDTAGDRLSGIKTSIGFTGMSVSIEPIPTQNFVDIDIVENPEMLDRYIGYINVVTSDIIDAGTSLGALKTTLDMQTSLMLDLSDVIEKGVGRLVDADMDETSTRLKALQTQEQLAIQALSIANSSSSSMLSLFQS
;
A
#
# COMPACT_ATOMS: atom_id res chain seq x y z
N MET A 1 8.01 97.04 -29.19
CA MET A 1 7.32 97.55 -30.39
C MET A 1 6.11 96.67 -30.65
N SER A 2 4.90 97.17 -30.37
CA SER A 2 3.64 96.53 -30.75
C SER A 2 3.37 96.82 -32.23
N SER A 3 3.17 95.78 -33.03
CA SER A 3 2.73 95.89 -34.42
C SER A 3 1.20 95.90 -34.46
N ILE A 4 0.59 96.86 -35.17
CA ILE A 4 -0.88 96.98 -35.33
C ILE A 4 -1.43 95.87 -36.27
N LEU A 5 -0.57 95.27 -37.10
CA LEU A 5 -0.97 94.22 -38.06
C LEU A 5 -1.00 92.81 -37.43
N THR A 6 -0.35 92.61 -36.28
CA THR A 6 -0.30 91.34 -35.56
C THR A 6 -0.60 91.57 -34.09
N ASN A 7 -1.84 91.27 -33.67
CA ASN A 7 -2.26 91.37 -32.27
C ASN A 7 -1.66 90.21 -31.46
N ASN A 8 -0.42 90.40 -31.01
CA ASN A 8 0.31 89.38 -30.25
C ASN A 8 -0.41 89.00 -28.93
N GLY A 9 -1.19 89.91 -28.35
CA GLY A 9 -2.00 89.63 -27.16
C GLY A 9 -3.16 88.68 -27.46
N ALA A 10 -3.89 88.91 -28.56
CA ALA A 10 -4.96 88.02 -29.00
C ALA A 10 -4.44 86.67 -29.53
N ILE A 11 -3.28 86.64 -30.19
CA ILE A 11 -2.64 85.38 -30.62
C ILE A 11 -2.23 84.54 -29.40
N SER A 12 -1.65 85.16 -28.38
CA SER A 12 -1.27 84.47 -27.15
C SER A 12 -2.52 83.97 -26.41
N ALA A 13 -3.57 84.79 -26.28
CA ALA A 13 -4.83 84.38 -25.68
C ALA A 13 -5.54 83.26 -26.46
N LEU A 14 -5.47 83.27 -27.80
CA LEU A 14 -6.01 82.21 -28.65
C LEU A 14 -5.21 80.90 -28.53
N GLN A 15 -3.88 80.97 -28.40
CA GLN A 15 -3.05 79.80 -28.11
C GLN A 15 -3.39 79.22 -26.74
N THR A 16 -3.60 80.05 -25.72
CA THR A 16 -4.10 79.62 -24.42
C THR A 16 -5.49 78.99 -24.51
N LEU A 17 -6.42 79.59 -25.25
CA LEU A 17 -7.77 79.04 -25.45
C LEU A 17 -7.73 77.69 -26.15
N ARG A 18 -6.96 77.54 -27.23
CA ARG A 18 -6.78 76.25 -27.92
C ARG A 18 -6.15 75.19 -27.02
N SER A 19 -5.22 75.60 -26.14
CA SER A 19 -4.65 74.71 -25.12
C SER A 19 -5.70 74.27 -24.10
N ILE A 20 -6.58 75.17 -23.64
CA ILE A 20 -7.68 74.86 -22.72
C ILE A 20 -8.71 73.96 -23.40
N GLU A 21 -9.10 74.24 -24.65
CA GLU A 21 -10.02 73.41 -25.43
C GLU A 21 -9.46 71.99 -25.64
N SER A 22 -8.17 71.86 -25.94
CA SER A 22 -7.51 70.55 -26.06
C SER A 22 -7.48 69.79 -24.73
N GLN A 23 -7.11 70.46 -23.63
CA GLN A 23 -7.12 69.84 -22.29
C GLN A 23 -8.53 69.44 -21.85
N MET A 24 -9.52 70.30 -22.12
CA MET A 24 -10.93 70.03 -21.86
C MET A 24 -11.46 68.89 -22.72
N GLY A 25 -11.03 68.79 -23.98
CA GLY A 25 -11.31 67.64 -24.84
C GLY A 25 -10.82 66.34 -24.24
N ASN A 26 -9.57 66.31 -23.77
CA ASN A 26 -8.97 65.13 -23.13
C ASN A 26 -9.70 64.76 -21.83
N THR A 27 -9.93 65.72 -20.92
CA THR A 27 -10.65 65.44 -19.68
C THR A 27 -12.11 65.04 -19.91
N ARG A 28 -12.77 65.55 -20.96
CA ARG A 28 -14.09 65.04 -21.37
C ARG A 28 -14.03 63.58 -21.81
N SER A 29 -13.00 63.19 -22.56
CA SER A 29 -12.78 61.80 -22.96
C SER A 29 -12.49 60.89 -21.76
N GLU A 30 -11.69 61.35 -20.80
CA GLU A 30 -11.43 60.62 -19.54
C GLU A 30 -12.72 60.43 -18.73
N VAL A 31 -13.54 61.48 -18.60
CA VAL A 31 -14.83 61.41 -17.90
C VAL A 31 -15.84 60.53 -18.64
N ALA A 32 -15.82 60.53 -19.98
CA ALA A 32 -16.72 59.72 -20.79
C ALA A 32 -16.34 58.24 -20.82
N SER A 33 -15.05 57.93 -20.88
CA SER A 33 -14.54 56.54 -20.89
C SER A 33 -14.35 55.96 -19.48
N GLY A 34 -14.26 56.81 -18.46
CA GLY A 34 -13.84 56.42 -17.11
C GLY A 34 -12.35 56.08 -17.01
N MET A 35 -11.58 56.21 -18.10
CA MET A 35 -10.17 55.82 -18.18
C MET A 35 -9.28 57.04 -18.39
N ARG A 36 -8.22 57.14 -17.59
CA ARG A 36 -7.09 58.05 -17.81
C ARG A 36 -6.23 57.62 -19.00
N ILE A 37 -6.19 56.32 -19.29
CA ILE A 37 -5.39 55.74 -20.38
C ILE A 37 -6.29 54.79 -21.17
N ASP A 38 -6.95 55.30 -22.21
CA ASP A 38 -7.88 54.53 -23.03
C ASP A 38 -7.16 53.91 -24.24
N VAL A 39 -6.34 54.71 -24.93
CA VAL A 39 -5.60 54.30 -26.13
C VAL A 39 -4.10 54.33 -25.92
N ALA A 40 -3.35 53.61 -26.75
CA ALA A 40 -1.89 53.56 -26.70
C ALA A 40 -1.23 54.94 -26.89
N ALA A 41 -1.93 55.89 -27.51
CA ALA A 41 -1.48 57.26 -27.70
C ALA A 41 -1.41 58.06 -26.38
N ASP A 42 -2.22 57.70 -25.38
CA ASP A 42 -2.27 58.41 -24.09
C ASP A 42 -1.02 58.08 -23.25
N ASN A 43 -0.67 56.78 -23.18
CA ASN A 43 0.60 56.31 -22.63
C ASN A 43 0.89 54.86 -23.07
N ALA A 44 1.79 54.68 -24.02
CA ALA A 44 2.06 53.36 -24.62
C ALA A 44 2.53 52.30 -23.60
N ALA A 45 3.31 52.70 -22.58
CA ALA A 45 3.84 51.76 -21.59
C ALA A 45 2.75 51.24 -20.66
N TYR A 46 1.97 52.15 -20.04
CA TYR A 46 0.87 51.75 -19.15
C TYR A 46 -0.25 51.05 -19.90
N TRP A 47 -0.57 51.49 -21.13
CA TRP A 47 -1.57 50.83 -21.97
C TRP A 47 -1.16 49.39 -22.32
N SER A 48 0.11 49.15 -22.65
CA SER A 48 0.62 47.81 -22.97
C SER A 48 0.60 46.88 -21.75
N ILE A 49 1.01 47.38 -20.57
CA ILE A 49 0.96 46.63 -19.31
C ILE A 49 -0.50 46.29 -18.97
N ALA A 50 -1.39 47.28 -18.99
CA ALA A 50 -2.81 47.08 -18.66
C ALA A 50 -3.52 46.15 -19.64
N THR A 51 -3.20 46.23 -20.94
CA THR A 51 -3.75 45.31 -21.96
C THR A 51 -3.28 43.88 -21.71
N THR A 52 -2.01 43.69 -21.35
CA THR A 52 -1.46 42.37 -20.98
C THR A 52 -2.13 41.83 -19.74
N MET A 53 -2.26 42.65 -18.68
CA MET A 53 -2.95 42.28 -17.45
C MET A 53 -4.44 41.95 -17.68
N ARG A 54 -5.15 42.70 -18.54
CA ARG A 54 -6.53 42.36 -18.94
C ARG A 54 -6.60 41.03 -19.69
N SER A 55 -5.63 40.74 -20.54
CA SER A 55 -5.53 39.46 -21.25
C SER A 55 -5.27 38.31 -20.27
N ASP A 56 -4.38 38.51 -19.30
CA ASP A 56 -4.09 37.53 -18.25
C ASP A 56 -5.34 37.29 -17.40
N ASN A 57 -6.08 38.35 -17.05
CA ASN A 57 -7.32 38.20 -16.30
C ASN A 57 -8.35 37.32 -17.03
N LYS A 58 -8.54 37.55 -18.33
CA LYS A 58 -9.43 36.70 -19.16
C LYS A 58 -8.97 35.23 -19.19
N ALA A 59 -7.66 35.00 -19.25
CA ALA A 59 -7.13 33.65 -19.23
C ALA A 59 -7.34 32.98 -17.87
N ILE A 60 -7.11 33.70 -16.76
CA ILE A 60 -7.39 33.24 -15.39
C ILE A 60 -8.87 32.92 -15.22
N SER A 61 -9.79 33.76 -15.73
CA SER A 61 -11.23 33.47 -15.69
C SER A 61 -11.56 32.16 -16.41
N ALA A 62 -11.01 31.94 -17.61
CA ALA A 62 -11.22 30.69 -18.35
C ALA A 62 -10.67 29.45 -17.63
N VAL A 63 -9.57 29.61 -16.86
CA VAL A 63 -9.06 28.54 -16.00
C VAL A 63 -9.95 28.32 -14.78
N GLY A 64 -10.47 29.40 -14.18
CA GLY A 64 -11.48 29.33 -13.14
C GLY A 64 -12.72 28.55 -13.58
N ASP A 65 -13.20 28.78 -14.81
CA ASP A 65 -14.32 28.02 -15.37
C ASP A 65 -13.99 26.52 -15.51
N ALA A 66 -12.77 26.19 -15.95
CA ALA A 66 -12.31 24.80 -16.07
C ALA A 66 -12.15 24.12 -14.69
N LEU A 67 -11.63 24.85 -13.70
CA LEU A 67 -11.52 24.40 -12.31
C LEU A 67 -12.91 24.13 -11.71
N ASN A 68 -13.87 25.04 -11.92
CA ASN A 68 -15.24 24.89 -11.46
C ASN A 68 -15.92 23.66 -12.11
N LEU A 69 -15.67 23.41 -13.40
CA LEU A 69 -16.16 22.22 -14.08
C LEU A 69 -15.56 20.94 -13.48
N GLY A 70 -14.26 20.97 -13.17
CA GLY A 70 -13.55 19.88 -12.51
C GLY A 70 -14.09 19.61 -11.10
N ALA A 71 -14.24 20.65 -10.29
CA ALA A 71 -14.81 20.57 -8.95
C ALA A 71 -16.23 19.99 -8.99
N ALA A 72 -17.07 20.39 -9.95
CA ALA A 72 -18.41 19.84 -10.11
C ALA A 72 -18.40 18.33 -10.45
N LYS A 73 -17.46 17.87 -11.30
CA LYS A 73 -17.28 16.43 -11.58
C LYS A 73 -16.90 15.66 -10.31
N LEU A 74 -15.93 16.20 -9.58
CA LEU A 74 -15.41 15.61 -8.36
C LEU A 74 -16.49 15.53 -7.26
N ASP A 75 -17.32 16.57 -7.14
CA ASP A 75 -18.42 16.63 -6.19
C ASP A 75 -19.47 15.56 -6.46
N VAL A 76 -19.77 15.29 -7.72
CA VAL A 76 -20.70 14.22 -8.10
C VAL A 76 -20.13 12.85 -7.71
N ALA A 77 -18.85 12.59 -7.99
CA ALA A 77 -18.19 11.35 -7.61
C ALA A 77 -18.10 11.19 -6.08
N TYR A 78 -17.68 12.24 -5.36
CA TYR A 78 -17.56 12.24 -3.90
C TYR A 78 -18.91 11.98 -3.22
N THR A 79 -19.97 12.68 -3.67
CA THR A 79 -21.34 12.48 -3.15
C THR A 79 -21.84 11.05 -3.41
N GLY A 80 -21.51 10.49 -4.59
CA GLY A 80 -21.84 9.11 -4.93
C GLY A 80 -21.14 8.11 -4.02
N ILE A 81 -19.85 8.32 -3.72
CA ILE A 81 -19.09 7.48 -2.78
C ILE A 81 -19.68 7.56 -1.37
N GLU A 82 -19.95 8.76 -0.83
CA GLU A 82 -20.58 8.89 0.50
C GLU A 82 -21.90 8.12 0.58
N SER A 83 -22.74 8.23 -0.47
CA SER A 83 -24.01 7.51 -0.52
C SER A 83 -23.83 5.99 -0.60
N VAL A 84 -22.80 5.50 -1.28
CA VAL A 84 -22.49 4.07 -1.36
C VAL A 84 -21.97 3.54 -0.03
N ILE A 85 -21.14 4.29 0.70
CA ILE A 85 -20.68 3.92 2.06
C ILE A 85 -21.88 3.69 2.98
N ASP A 86 -22.85 4.61 2.96
CA ASP A 86 -24.08 4.48 3.77
C ASP A 86 -24.86 3.20 3.40
N VAL A 87 -25.02 2.92 2.10
CA VAL A 87 -25.73 1.72 1.63
C VAL A 87 -24.98 0.44 1.98
N LEU A 88 -23.64 0.44 1.95
CA LEU A 88 -22.82 -0.71 2.36
C LEU A 88 -22.89 -0.95 3.86
N SER A 89 -22.98 0.10 4.68
CA SER A 89 -23.24 -0.02 6.12
C SER A 89 -24.61 -0.66 6.40
N ASP A 90 -25.64 -0.27 5.65
CA ASP A 90 -26.95 -0.91 5.72
C ASP A 90 -26.88 -2.37 5.24
N PHE A 91 -26.15 -2.64 4.17
CA PHE A 91 -25.91 -3.98 3.62
C PHE A 91 -25.25 -4.89 4.65
N GLN A 92 -24.20 -4.41 5.31
CA GLN A 92 -23.52 -5.11 6.39
C GLN A 92 -24.49 -5.43 7.54
N THR A 93 -25.32 -4.45 7.93
CA THR A 93 -26.33 -4.64 8.98
C THR A 93 -27.31 -5.76 8.61
N LYS A 94 -27.71 -5.86 7.34
CA LYS A 94 -28.57 -6.96 6.84
C LYS A 94 -27.87 -8.32 6.87
N LEU A 95 -26.60 -8.38 6.48
CA LEU A 95 -25.81 -9.63 6.58
C LEU A 95 -25.68 -10.09 8.04
N VAL A 96 -25.40 -9.17 8.97
CA VAL A 96 -25.33 -9.50 10.40
C VAL A 96 -26.69 -9.98 10.92
N ALA A 97 -27.79 -9.35 10.52
CA ALA A 97 -29.14 -9.79 10.87
C ALA A 97 -29.47 -11.21 10.35
N ALA A 98 -28.91 -11.61 9.20
CA ALA A 98 -29.08 -12.97 8.68
C ALA A 98 -28.42 -14.05 9.54
N LYS A 99 -27.51 -13.69 10.47
CA LYS A 99 -26.92 -14.63 11.44
C LYS A 99 -27.87 -15.00 12.57
N GLU A 100 -28.93 -14.22 12.80
CA GLU A 100 -29.82 -14.44 13.93
C GLU A 100 -30.67 -15.72 13.72
N PRO A 101 -30.69 -16.65 14.70
CA PRO A 101 -31.52 -17.85 14.60
C PRO A 101 -33.00 -17.51 14.46
N GLY A 102 -33.67 -18.07 13.45
CA GLY A 102 -35.11 -17.88 13.22
C GLY A 102 -35.47 -16.77 12.23
N VAL A 103 -34.48 -16.08 11.65
CA VAL A 103 -34.69 -15.16 10.52
C VAL A 103 -34.81 -15.95 9.22
N ASP A 104 -35.65 -15.46 8.29
CA ASP A 104 -35.83 -16.05 6.95
C ASP A 104 -34.81 -15.43 5.96
N PRO A 105 -33.75 -16.16 5.56
CA PRO A 105 -32.72 -15.63 4.68
C PRO A 105 -33.26 -15.24 3.30
N GLY A 106 -34.36 -15.83 2.83
CA GLY A 106 -35.00 -15.46 1.57
C GLY A 106 -35.64 -14.07 1.60
N LYS A 107 -36.03 -13.57 2.78
CA LYS A 107 -36.51 -12.18 2.93
C LYS A 107 -35.34 -11.21 3.01
N ILE A 108 -34.31 -11.56 3.77
CA ILE A 108 -33.11 -10.73 3.87
C ILE A 108 -32.42 -10.61 2.51
N GLN A 109 -32.31 -11.70 1.73
CA GLN A 109 -31.75 -11.65 0.37
C GLN A 109 -32.47 -10.65 -0.53
N LYS A 110 -33.80 -10.54 -0.46
CA LYS A 110 -34.54 -9.54 -1.24
C LYS A 110 -34.20 -8.10 -0.84
N GLU A 111 -33.93 -7.86 0.43
CA GLU A 111 -33.47 -6.56 0.92
C GLU A 111 -32.03 -6.30 0.48
N LEU A 112 -31.15 -7.31 0.56
CA LEU A 112 -29.78 -7.24 0.04
C LEU A 112 -29.77 -6.93 -1.47
N ASP A 113 -30.62 -7.59 -2.26
CA ASP A 113 -30.71 -7.34 -3.70
C ASP A 113 -31.20 -5.92 -4.03
N GLN A 114 -32.08 -5.35 -3.20
CA GLN A 114 -32.48 -3.94 -3.34
C GLN A 114 -31.32 -2.99 -3.04
N LEU A 115 -30.54 -3.27 -1.98
CA LEU A 115 -29.36 -2.48 -1.64
C LEU A 115 -28.28 -2.61 -2.73
N LYS A 116 -28.08 -3.80 -3.30
CA LYS A 116 -27.19 -3.98 -4.47
C LYS A 116 -27.62 -3.09 -5.63
N GLN A 117 -28.91 -3.11 -5.96
CA GLN A 117 -29.44 -2.29 -7.04
C GLN A 117 -29.28 -0.80 -6.73
N GLN A 118 -29.47 -0.39 -5.48
CA GLN A 118 -29.26 1.00 -5.05
C GLN A 118 -27.80 1.44 -5.25
N VAL A 119 -26.83 0.60 -4.90
CA VAL A 119 -25.40 0.88 -5.16
C VAL A 119 -25.13 1.01 -6.67
N ILE A 120 -25.69 0.11 -7.49
CA ILE A 120 -25.57 0.17 -8.96
C ILE A 120 -26.19 1.46 -9.50
N ASP A 121 -27.37 1.84 -9.03
CA ASP A 121 -28.08 3.04 -9.48
C ASP A 121 -27.34 4.32 -9.08
N ILE A 122 -26.79 4.38 -7.85
CA ILE A 122 -25.95 5.51 -7.40
C ILE A 122 -24.70 5.60 -8.28
N SER A 123 -23.98 4.48 -8.45
CA SER A 123 -22.76 4.46 -9.27
C SER A 123 -23.03 4.88 -10.71
N THR A 124 -24.17 4.49 -11.31
CA THR A 124 -24.53 4.80 -12.70
C THR A 124 -25.02 6.24 -12.86
N SER A 125 -25.73 6.78 -11.86
CA SER A 125 -26.28 8.14 -11.90
C SER A 125 -25.27 9.23 -11.51
N ALA A 126 -24.15 8.87 -10.88
CA ALA A 126 -23.03 9.75 -10.55
C ALA A 126 -22.23 10.19 -11.81
N SER A 127 -22.93 10.65 -12.84
CA SER A 127 -22.36 11.16 -14.07
C SER A 127 -22.49 12.67 -14.16
N PHE A 128 -21.41 13.32 -14.61
CA PHE A 128 -21.39 14.74 -14.90
C PHE A 128 -20.86 14.97 -16.32
N SER A 129 -21.65 15.68 -17.13
CA SER A 129 -21.33 15.96 -18.54
C SER A 129 -21.04 14.69 -19.38
N GLY A 130 -21.64 13.55 -19.04
CA GLY A 130 -21.47 12.28 -19.74
C GLY A 130 -20.25 11.46 -19.32
N GLU A 131 -19.45 11.95 -18.38
CA GLU A 131 -18.38 11.16 -17.74
C GLU A 131 -18.86 10.62 -16.40
N ASN A 132 -18.44 9.41 -16.05
CA ASN A 132 -18.75 8.77 -14.77
C ASN A 132 -17.47 8.16 -14.21
N TRP A 133 -17.10 8.56 -12.99
CA TRP A 133 -15.87 8.09 -12.34
C TRP A 133 -16.11 6.89 -11.43
N LEU A 134 -17.36 6.61 -11.07
CA LEU A 134 -17.74 5.50 -10.18
C LEU A 134 -18.15 4.25 -10.97
N ASN A 135 -18.56 4.42 -12.22
CA ASN A 135 -18.86 3.34 -13.15
C ASN A 135 -18.13 3.60 -14.47
N THR A 136 -17.05 2.86 -14.71
CA THR A 136 -16.10 3.13 -15.79
C THR A 136 -16.13 2.05 -16.89
N GLU A 137 -15.65 2.41 -18.07
CA GLU A 137 -15.55 1.54 -19.24
C GLU A 137 -14.08 1.44 -19.70
N ILE A 138 -13.18 1.06 -18.79
CA ILE A 138 -11.73 1.02 -19.00
C ILE A 138 -11.30 -0.43 -19.21
N ALA A 139 -10.57 -0.69 -20.31
CA ALA A 139 -10.16 -2.05 -20.68
C ALA A 139 -9.27 -2.72 -19.60
N ASP A 140 -8.33 -1.97 -19.04
CA ASP A 140 -7.60 -2.35 -17.83
C ASP A 140 -7.58 -1.16 -16.88
N ILE A 141 -8.38 -1.25 -15.81
CA ILE A 141 -8.48 -0.16 -14.85
C ILE A 141 -7.19 0.06 -14.06
N ASN A 142 -6.28 -0.91 -14.01
CA ASN A 142 -5.02 -0.78 -13.27
C ASN A 142 -3.87 -0.26 -14.13
N ASP A 143 -4.10 -0.05 -15.43
CA ASP A 143 -3.17 0.61 -16.33
C ASP A 143 -3.27 2.14 -16.14
N SER A 144 -2.19 2.76 -15.68
CA SER A 144 -2.13 4.20 -15.39
C SER A 144 -2.31 5.08 -16.62
N ASP A 145 -1.98 4.60 -17.82
CA ASP A 145 -2.20 5.39 -19.03
C ASP A 145 -3.67 5.35 -19.47
N LEU A 146 -4.38 4.26 -19.18
CA LEU A 146 -5.79 4.10 -19.51
C LEU A 146 -6.73 4.70 -18.48
N ASN A 147 -6.35 4.69 -17.20
CA ASN A 147 -7.22 5.12 -16.10
C ASN A 147 -7.01 6.57 -15.63
N ARG A 148 -6.03 7.29 -16.19
CA ARG A 148 -5.66 8.64 -15.76
C ARG A 148 -6.60 9.70 -16.34
N VAL A 149 -7.12 10.55 -15.46
CA VAL A 149 -7.84 11.77 -15.82
C VAL A 149 -7.04 12.99 -15.40
N SER A 150 -6.93 13.98 -16.29
CA SER A 150 -6.20 15.22 -16.03
C SER A 150 -7.16 16.39 -15.86
N MET A 151 -7.07 17.08 -14.74
CA MET A 151 -7.84 18.30 -14.44
C MET A 151 -6.93 19.52 -14.53
N VAL A 152 -7.44 20.64 -15.04
CA VAL A 152 -6.68 21.90 -14.99
C VAL A 152 -6.58 22.34 -13.54
N SER A 153 -5.38 22.66 -13.08
CA SER A 153 -5.10 22.94 -11.67
C SER A 153 -4.47 24.32 -11.44
N SER A 154 -3.74 24.85 -12.42
CA SER A 154 -3.11 26.18 -12.24
C SER A 154 -2.90 26.94 -13.53
N PHE A 155 -2.66 28.24 -13.37
CA PHE A 155 -2.31 29.18 -14.43
C PHE A 155 -1.00 29.84 -14.04
N THR A 156 -0.01 29.79 -14.93
CA THR A 156 1.29 30.39 -14.69
C THR A 156 1.69 31.26 -15.88
N ARG A 157 2.24 32.44 -15.59
CA ARG A 157 2.83 33.33 -16.59
C ARG A 157 4.30 33.53 -16.29
N THR A 158 5.15 33.20 -17.26
CA THR A 158 6.61 33.42 -17.18
C THR A 158 7.03 34.35 -18.32
N GLY A 159 7.20 35.64 -18.01
CA GLY A 159 7.49 36.67 -19.01
C GLY A 159 6.34 36.84 -20.00
N SER A 160 6.55 36.43 -21.25
CA SER A 160 5.53 36.43 -22.31
C SER A 160 4.83 35.09 -22.50
N ALA A 161 5.31 34.00 -21.87
CA ALA A 161 4.74 32.66 -21.99
C ALA A 161 3.64 32.42 -20.94
N VAL A 162 2.58 31.76 -21.36
CA VAL A 162 1.44 31.35 -20.52
C VAL A 162 1.35 29.83 -20.56
N SER A 163 1.21 29.20 -19.39
CA SER A 163 1.07 27.76 -19.24
C SER A 163 -0.02 27.38 -18.24
N LEU A 164 -0.67 26.25 -18.51
CA LEU A 164 -1.63 25.62 -17.62
C LEU A 164 -0.94 24.47 -16.88
N GLY A 165 -1.06 24.45 -15.56
CA GLY A 165 -0.77 23.24 -14.79
C GLY A 165 -1.97 22.31 -14.81
N LYS A 166 -1.69 21.02 -14.78
CA LYS A 166 -2.69 19.96 -14.64
C LYS A 166 -2.37 19.12 -13.42
N THR A 167 -3.41 18.58 -12.81
CA THR A 167 -3.32 17.55 -11.78
C THR A 167 -3.93 16.29 -12.35
N ASP A 168 -3.16 15.20 -12.31
CA ASP A 168 -3.59 13.89 -12.75
C ASP A 168 -4.19 13.12 -11.58
N PHE A 169 -5.15 12.25 -11.87
CA PHE A 169 -5.86 11.42 -10.90
C PHE A 169 -6.21 10.08 -11.55
N HIS A 170 -6.12 8.98 -10.80
CA HIS A 170 -6.41 7.64 -11.31
C HIS A 170 -7.83 7.20 -10.97
N LEU A 171 -8.56 6.74 -11.98
CA LEU A 171 -9.92 6.24 -11.79
C LEU A 171 -9.95 4.88 -11.07
N SER A 172 -8.85 4.13 -11.02
CA SER A 172 -8.75 2.91 -10.19
C SER A 172 -8.97 3.17 -8.71
N GLU A 173 -8.65 4.37 -8.22
CA GLU A 173 -8.82 4.71 -6.80
C GLU A 173 -10.28 4.94 -6.42
N VAL A 174 -11.20 5.13 -7.39
CA VAL A 174 -12.58 5.59 -7.10
C VAL A 174 -13.67 4.80 -7.82
N SER A 175 -13.32 4.08 -8.86
CA SER A 175 -14.29 3.36 -9.67
C SER A 175 -14.84 2.16 -8.90
N LEU A 176 -16.13 2.22 -8.56
CA LEU A 176 -16.83 1.13 -7.88
C LEU A 176 -17.01 -0.07 -8.81
N PHE A 177 -17.36 0.19 -10.07
CA PHE A 177 -17.54 -0.81 -11.11
C PHE A 177 -16.80 -0.42 -12.38
N ASN A 178 -16.23 -1.41 -13.06
CA ASN A 178 -15.64 -1.28 -14.37
C ASN A 178 -16.17 -2.36 -15.30
N SER A 179 -16.30 -2.07 -16.59
CA SER A 179 -16.87 -2.99 -17.60
C SER A 179 -16.12 -4.32 -17.69
N GLU A 180 -14.80 -4.32 -17.47
CA GLU A 180 -13.94 -5.51 -17.52
C GLU A 180 -13.61 -6.09 -16.12
N GLY A 181 -14.20 -5.54 -15.06
CA GLY A 181 -13.88 -5.89 -13.67
C GLY A 181 -12.75 -5.04 -13.07
N GLY A 182 -12.43 -5.29 -11.80
CA GLY A 182 -11.36 -4.59 -11.06
C GLY A 182 -11.76 -3.27 -10.39
N GLY A 183 -13.03 -2.85 -10.48
CA GLY A 183 -13.52 -1.78 -9.62
C GLY A 183 -13.56 -2.20 -8.14
N LEU A 184 -13.69 -1.23 -7.23
CA LEU A 184 -13.64 -1.45 -5.77
C LEU A 184 -14.69 -2.43 -5.24
N LEU A 185 -15.80 -2.65 -5.96
CA LEU A 185 -16.85 -3.61 -5.63
C LEU A 185 -16.82 -4.89 -6.49
N GLN A 186 -15.74 -5.09 -7.24
CA GLN A 186 -15.53 -6.24 -8.11
C GLN A 186 -14.27 -7.00 -7.68
N ALA A 187 -14.15 -8.25 -8.12
CA ALA A 187 -12.95 -9.03 -7.85
C ALA A 187 -11.72 -8.40 -8.55
N ASP A 188 -10.63 -8.19 -7.81
CA ASP A 188 -9.33 -7.85 -8.37
C ASP A 188 -8.66 -9.12 -8.92
N LYS A 189 -8.18 -9.03 -10.16
CA LYS A 189 -7.52 -10.12 -10.89
C LYS A 189 -6.02 -10.19 -10.59
N ARG A 190 -5.44 -9.18 -9.96
CA ARG A 190 -3.99 -9.04 -9.68
C ARG A 190 -3.49 -9.94 -8.54
N ARG A 191 -3.91 -11.22 -8.53
CA ARG A 191 -3.52 -12.20 -7.51
C ARG A 191 -2.14 -12.79 -7.79
N LEU A 192 -1.23 -12.63 -6.84
CA LEU A 192 0.13 -13.20 -6.89
C LEU A 192 0.19 -14.66 -6.43
N LYS A 193 -0.94 -15.22 -5.97
CA LYS A 193 -1.09 -16.63 -5.60
C LYS A 193 -0.12 -17.05 -4.49
N THR A 194 0.50 -18.23 -4.64
CA THR A 194 1.47 -18.77 -3.69
C THR A 194 2.89 -18.21 -3.86
N LEU A 195 3.09 -17.17 -4.67
CA LEU A 195 4.41 -16.61 -4.99
C LEU A 195 5.38 -17.71 -5.48
N GLY A 196 4.97 -18.51 -6.47
CA GLY A 196 5.80 -19.61 -6.97
C GLY A 196 6.04 -20.73 -5.95
N GLY A 197 5.18 -20.86 -4.93
CA GLY A 197 5.26 -21.89 -3.88
C GLY A 197 5.99 -21.45 -2.61
N VAL A 198 6.49 -20.21 -2.56
CA VAL A 198 7.11 -19.64 -1.35
C VAL A 198 6.08 -19.55 -0.22
N ARG A 199 4.84 -19.19 -0.54
CA ARG A 199 3.68 -19.30 0.38
C ARG A 199 3.06 -20.70 0.34
N LEU A 200 2.59 -21.18 1.49
CA LEU A 200 1.87 -22.46 1.57
C LEU A 200 0.50 -22.40 0.88
N PHE A 201 -0.15 -21.25 0.96
CA PHE A 201 -1.44 -20.99 0.35
C PHE A 201 -1.53 -19.52 -0.07
N ASP A 202 -2.34 -19.28 -1.08
CA ASP A 202 -2.72 -17.94 -1.55
C ASP A 202 -3.60 -17.24 -0.51
N THR A 203 -3.62 -15.91 -0.52
CA THR A 203 -4.50 -15.11 0.33
C THR A 203 -5.95 -15.52 0.11
N TYR A 204 -6.62 -15.92 1.19
CA TYR A 204 -8.03 -16.31 1.18
C TYR A 204 -8.73 -15.80 2.43
N MET A 205 -10.05 -15.71 2.36
CA MET A 205 -10.88 -15.41 3.52
C MET A 205 -11.56 -16.70 3.98
N ASP A 206 -11.46 -16.99 5.28
CA ASP A 206 -12.11 -18.17 5.83
C ASP A 206 -13.62 -17.98 6.01
N ASN A 207 -14.25 -19.02 6.54
CA ASN A 207 -15.68 -19.01 6.84
C ASN A 207 -16.05 -18.08 8.00
N ASP A 208 -15.09 -17.54 8.76
CA ASP A 208 -15.32 -16.58 9.83
C ASP A 208 -15.13 -15.12 9.35
N GLY A 209 -14.85 -14.92 8.05
CA GLY A 209 -14.60 -13.60 7.47
C GLY A 209 -13.21 -13.04 7.77
N LEU A 210 -12.31 -13.87 8.30
CA LEU A 210 -10.93 -13.49 8.57
C LEU A 210 -10.08 -13.73 7.33
N VAL A 211 -9.29 -12.73 6.98
CA VAL A 211 -8.31 -12.87 5.89
C VAL A 211 -7.09 -13.64 6.41
N HIS A 212 -6.82 -14.76 5.77
CA HIS A 212 -5.64 -15.58 6.00
C HIS A 212 -4.61 -15.35 4.91
N MET A 213 -3.39 -15.06 5.36
CA MET A 213 -2.22 -14.93 4.50
C MET A 213 -1.14 -15.84 5.02
N SER A 214 -0.51 -16.62 4.14
CA SER A 214 0.64 -17.42 4.51
C SER A 214 1.84 -16.50 4.75
N GLN A 215 2.10 -16.16 6.01
CA GLN A 215 3.24 -15.34 6.41
C GLN A 215 4.48 -16.18 6.76
N THR A 216 4.33 -17.50 6.80
CA THR A 216 5.41 -18.44 7.17
C THR A 216 5.25 -19.74 6.41
N ASN A 217 6.35 -20.22 5.83
CA ASN A 217 6.51 -21.53 5.22
C ASN A 217 7.86 -22.09 5.69
N LEU A 218 7.84 -22.83 6.80
CA LEU A 218 9.04 -23.36 7.47
C LEU A 218 8.95 -24.88 7.59
N THR A 219 10.08 -25.53 7.35
CA THR A 219 10.29 -26.94 7.70
C THR A 219 11.37 -27.01 8.77
N GLY A 220 11.22 -27.95 9.72
CA GLY A 220 12.15 -28.16 10.82
C GLY A 220 12.40 -29.65 11.02
N GLY A 221 13.60 -29.99 11.49
CA GLY A 221 13.95 -31.36 11.80
C GLY A 221 13.41 -31.79 13.16
N THR A 222 13.33 -33.10 13.38
CA THR A 222 12.93 -33.68 14.65
C THR A 222 14.07 -34.49 15.23
N ASN A 223 14.19 -34.51 16.55
CA ASN A 223 15.23 -35.29 17.22
C ASN A 223 14.95 -36.79 17.11
N ALA A 224 16.02 -37.59 17.16
CA ALA A 224 15.90 -39.04 17.24
C ALA A 224 15.11 -39.45 18.49
N ARG A 225 14.05 -40.24 18.28
CA ARG A 225 13.17 -40.73 19.34
C ARG A 225 12.78 -42.18 19.08
N SER A 226 12.75 -42.99 20.13
CA SER A 226 12.30 -44.38 20.07
C SER A 226 11.42 -44.69 21.28
N GLY A 227 10.32 -45.41 21.03
CA GLY A 227 9.34 -45.80 22.04
C GLY A 227 9.36 -47.30 22.32
N PHE A 228 9.00 -47.69 23.54
CA PHE A 228 8.80 -49.07 23.94
C PHE A 228 7.69 -49.21 24.98
N THR A 229 7.07 -50.38 25.01
CA THR A 229 6.03 -50.73 25.99
C THR A 229 6.69 -51.27 27.26
N PHE A 230 6.40 -50.67 28.41
CA PHE A 230 6.88 -51.12 29.71
C PHE A 230 6.45 -52.56 30.01
N ALA A 231 7.43 -53.40 30.34
CA ALA A 231 7.21 -54.79 30.77
C ALA A 231 7.72 -54.97 32.20
N GLY A 232 6.83 -54.81 33.18
CA GLY A 232 7.12 -55.01 34.61
C GLY A 232 6.00 -55.76 35.34
N PRO A 233 6.05 -55.82 36.69
CA PRO A 233 7.01 -55.15 37.58
C PRO A 233 8.43 -55.73 37.49
N LEU A 234 9.43 -54.96 37.94
CA LEU A 234 10.82 -55.37 38.11
C LEU A 234 11.19 -55.35 39.59
N THR A 235 12.07 -56.26 40.02
CA THR A 235 12.58 -56.32 41.40
C THR A 235 14.09 -56.49 41.33
N PHE A 236 14.83 -55.55 41.93
CA PHE A 236 16.29 -55.58 41.98
C PHE A 236 16.78 -56.18 43.32
N ASP A 237 17.44 -57.33 43.26
CA ASP A 237 18.21 -57.87 44.38
C ASP A 237 19.56 -57.14 44.52
N THR A 238 20.36 -57.53 45.52
CA THR A 238 21.57 -56.77 45.94
C THR A 238 22.61 -56.55 44.83
N ASN A 239 22.71 -57.45 43.85
CA ASN A 239 23.71 -57.37 42.77
C ASN A 239 23.10 -57.20 41.39
N ASP A 240 21.77 -57.09 41.31
CA ASP A 240 21.06 -57.03 40.05
C ASP A 240 21.22 -55.66 39.41
N LYS A 241 21.37 -55.64 38.09
CA LYS A 241 21.50 -54.41 37.33
C LYS A 241 20.87 -54.49 35.94
N ILE A 242 20.61 -53.32 35.38
CA ILE A 242 20.37 -53.10 33.96
C ILE A 242 21.54 -52.26 33.44
N GLU A 243 22.18 -52.74 32.38
CA GLU A 243 23.33 -52.07 31.75
C GLU A 243 23.08 -51.90 30.26
N PHE A 244 23.49 -50.75 29.73
CA PHE A 244 23.46 -50.48 28.29
C PHE A 244 24.35 -49.29 27.95
N ASP A 245 24.78 -49.23 26.70
CA ASP A 245 25.43 -48.04 26.15
C ASP A 245 24.40 -47.20 25.41
N VAL A 246 24.41 -45.90 25.68
CA VAL A 246 23.63 -44.90 24.94
C VAL A 246 24.59 -44.14 24.04
N ILE A 247 24.26 -44.08 22.75
CA ILE A 247 24.94 -43.21 21.80
C ILE A 247 23.95 -42.15 21.34
N VAL A 248 24.31 -40.88 21.48
CA VAL A 248 23.52 -39.75 20.99
C VAL A 248 24.25 -38.95 19.93
N ASP A 249 23.47 -38.31 19.07
CA ASP A 249 23.93 -37.28 18.13
C ASP A 249 24.99 -37.77 17.11
N ALA A 250 24.96 -39.06 16.78
CA ALA A 250 25.68 -39.60 15.64
C ALA A 250 25.08 -39.09 14.32
N ASP A 251 25.92 -38.99 13.29
CA ASP A 251 25.48 -38.62 11.95
C ASP A 251 24.65 -39.74 11.31
N ASN A 252 23.61 -39.37 10.55
CA ASN A 252 22.87 -40.32 9.72
C ASN A 252 23.61 -40.53 8.37
N PRO A 253 24.12 -41.74 8.07
CA PRO A 253 24.82 -41.99 6.81
C PRO A 253 23.94 -41.90 5.56
N ALA A 254 22.61 -41.90 5.72
CA ALA A 254 21.67 -41.73 4.62
C ALA A 254 21.54 -40.26 4.17
N ASP A 255 21.77 -39.31 5.08
CA ASP A 255 21.51 -37.89 4.84
C ASP A 255 22.79 -37.08 4.55
N LEU A 256 23.94 -37.56 5.04
CA LEU A 256 25.21 -36.83 4.98
C LEU A 256 26.27 -37.61 4.20
N PRO A 257 27.20 -36.94 3.51
CA PRO A 257 28.41 -37.59 3.01
C PRO A 257 29.38 -37.93 4.14
N GLY A 258 30.17 -38.98 3.96
CA GLY A 258 31.23 -39.38 4.91
C GLY A 258 32.43 -38.40 4.91
N PRO A 259 33.28 -38.42 5.96
CA PRO A 259 33.20 -39.26 7.16
C PRO A 259 32.07 -38.85 8.11
N HIS A 260 31.61 -39.79 8.94
CA HIS A 260 30.49 -39.61 9.87
C HIS A 260 30.97 -39.54 11.31
N ASP A 261 30.38 -38.65 12.11
CA ASP A 261 30.59 -38.65 13.56
C ASP A 261 29.87 -39.85 14.20
N PRO A 262 30.57 -40.69 14.98
CA PRO A 262 29.97 -41.85 15.63
C PRO A 262 29.02 -41.50 16.79
N GLY A 263 28.94 -40.23 17.21
CA GLY A 263 28.11 -39.79 18.32
C GLY A 263 28.81 -39.92 19.68
N LYS A 264 28.17 -39.34 20.70
CA LYS A 264 28.64 -39.41 22.08
C LYS A 264 28.16 -40.69 22.75
N LEU A 265 29.11 -41.56 23.12
CA LEU A 265 28.85 -42.79 23.88
C LEU A 265 28.84 -42.52 25.38
N THR A 266 27.84 -43.05 26.08
CA THR A 266 27.76 -43.05 27.55
C THR A 266 27.22 -44.39 28.05
N HIS A 267 27.96 -45.03 28.94
CA HIS A 267 27.52 -46.26 29.60
C HIS A 267 26.55 -45.93 30.74
N ILE A 268 25.45 -46.68 30.82
CA ILE A 268 24.41 -46.51 31.84
C ILE A 268 24.31 -47.79 32.67
N THR A 269 24.27 -47.62 33.98
CA THR A 269 23.99 -48.69 34.94
C THR A 269 22.84 -48.26 35.83
N ILE A 270 21.79 -49.08 35.89
CA ILE A 270 20.69 -48.96 36.84
C ILE A 270 20.82 -50.14 37.79
N ASP A 271 21.18 -49.86 39.04
CA ASP A 271 21.26 -50.85 40.11
C ASP A 271 20.19 -50.60 41.18
N ARG A 272 20.11 -51.50 42.15
CA ARG A 272 19.19 -51.35 43.28
C ARG A 272 19.39 -50.03 44.04
N THR A 273 20.65 -49.60 44.23
CA THR A 273 20.98 -48.37 44.97
C THR A 273 20.33 -47.16 44.31
N MET A 274 20.41 -47.06 42.98
CA MET A 274 19.76 -46.01 42.21
C MET A 274 18.23 -46.11 42.30
N VAL A 275 17.66 -47.30 42.15
CA VAL A 275 16.21 -47.52 42.23
C VAL A 275 15.65 -47.07 43.58
N ASP A 276 16.25 -47.56 44.67
CA ASP A 276 15.83 -47.25 46.03
C ASP A 276 15.96 -45.73 46.32
N SER A 277 17.06 -45.11 45.87
CA SER A 277 17.29 -43.67 46.02
C SER A 277 16.30 -42.82 45.24
N VAL A 278 16.02 -43.15 43.97
CA VAL A 278 15.17 -42.32 43.09
C VAL A 278 13.70 -42.43 43.50
N LEU A 279 13.25 -43.63 43.87
CA LEU A 279 11.85 -43.89 44.23
C LEU A 279 11.57 -43.65 45.72
N SER A 280 12.60 -43.38 46.53
CA SER A 280 12.49 -43.27 47.99
C SER A 280 11.89 -44.53 48.63
N ILE A 281 12.37 -45.69 48.19
CA ILE A 281 11.95 -47.03 48.65
C ILE A 281 13.16 -47.81 49.19
N SER A 282 12.96 -49.07 49.59
CA SER A 282 14.02 -49.96 50.09
C SER A 282 13.89 -51.42 49.64
N ASP A 283 12.86 -51.73 48.85
CA ASP A 283 12.55 -53.08 48.38
C ASP A 283 13.03 -53.34 46.95
N GLY A 284 13.71 -52.38 46.30
CA GLY A 284 14.23 -52.52 44.94
C GLY A 284 13.15 -52.67 43.87
N LYS A 285 11.88 -52.37 44.17
CA LYS A 285 10.76 -52.72 43.31
C LYS A 285 10.28 -51.56 42.43
N VAL A 286 10.31 -51.78 41.11
CA VAL A 286 9.70 -50.88 40.12
C VAL A 286 8.37 -51.49 39.65
N SER A 287 7.26 -50.97 40.16
CA SER A 287 5.92 -51.54 39.97
C SER A 287 5.15 -50.96 38.79
N THR A 288 5.42 -49.71 38.40
CA THR A 288 4.68 -49.02 37.34
C THR A 288 5.62 -48.44 36.29
N TYR A 289 5.09 -48.25 35.07
CA TYR A 289 5.80 -47.57 33.99
C TYR A 289 6.24 -46.14 34.37
N THR A 290 5.46 -45.45 35.22
CA THR A 290 5.81 -44.12 35.73
C THR A 290 7.02 -44.14 36.66
N GLN A 291 7.12 -45.14 37.54
CA GLN A 291 8.31 -45.36 38.39
C GLN A 291 9.53 -45.71 37.53
N PHE A 292 9.36 -46.54 36.50
CA PHE A 292 10.46 -46.88 35.60
C PHE A 292 10.98 -45.66 34.83
N VAL A 293 10.09 -44.78 34.34
CA VAL A 293 10.49 -43.52 33.71
C VAL A 293 11.27 -42.63 34.69
N GLN A 294 10.86 -42.53 35.95
CA GLN A 294 11.59 -41.76 36.96
C GLN A 294 13.03 -42.28 37.14
N VAL A 295 13.19 -43.60 37.28
CA VAL A 295 14.51 -44.23 37.40
C VAL A 295 15.35 -44.03 36.13
N LEU A 296 14.78 -44.36 34.95
CA LEU A 296 15.49 -44.28 33.68
C LEU A 296 15.89 -42.84 33.32
N SER A 297 14.99 -41.87 33.49
CA SER A 297 15.31 -40.45 33.26
C SER A 297 16.38 -39.93 34.21
N ASN A 298 16.38 -40.37 35.47
CA ASN A 298 17.42 -40.01 36.44
C ASN A 298 18.78 -40.62 36.05
N ALA A 299 18.81 -41.90 35.67
CA ALA A 299 20.02 -42.59 35.22
C ALA A 299 20.68 -41.90 34.02
N LEU A 300 19.86 -41.54 33.02
CA LEU A 300 20.31 -40.84 31.80
C LEU A 300 20.86 -39.44 32.11
N SER A 301 20.22 -38.73 33.04
CA SER A 301 20.60 -37.37 33.46
C SER A 301 21.89 -37.36 34.28
N LEU A 302 22.00 -38.21 35.31
CA LEU A 302 23.20 -38.28 36.17
C LEU A 302 24.45 -38.69 35.39
N SER A 303 24.29 -39.56 34.39
CA SER A 303 25.40 -40.01 33.55
C SER A 303 25.78 -38.98 32.48
N GLY A 304 25.03 -37.89 32.34
CA GLY A 304 25.26 -36.87 31.31
C GLY A 304 25.14 -37.44 29.90
N SER A 305 24.27 -38.43 29.68
CA SER A 305 24.17 -39.18 28.41
C SER A 305 23.77 -38.33 27.22
N GLY A 306 23.16 -37.17 27.44
CA GLY A 306 22.56 -36.36 26.38
C GLY A 306 21.22 -36.92 25.88
N ALA A 307 20.71 -38.01 26.45
CA ALA A 307 19.37 -38.54 26.18
C ALA A 307 18.42 -38.24 27.35
N SER A 308 17.11 -38.31 27.08
CA SER A 308 16.07 -38.25 28.08
C SER A 308 15.04 -39.35 27.86
N ALA A 309 14.33 -39.72 28.93
CA ALA A 309 13.21 -40.66 28.89
C ALA A 309 11.96 -40.01 29.46
N GLY A 310 10.81 -40.28 28.86
CA GLY A 310 9.54 -39.69 29.26
C GLY A 310 8.35 -40.55 28.86
N LEU A 311 7.18 -40.17 29.38
CA LEU A 311 5.91 -40.78 28.99
C LEU A 311 5.49 -40.28 27.62
N VAL A 312 4.86 -41.14 26.82
CA VAL A 312 4.31 -40.75 25.52
C VAL A 312 3.03 -39.94 25.74
N PRO A 313 2.94 -38.68 25.27
CA PRO A 313 1.74 -37.86 25.43
C PRO A 313 0.59 -38.43 24.58
N GLN A 314 -0.64 -38.26 25.06
CA GLN A 314 -1.87 -38.57 24.35
C GLN A 314 -2.63 -37.27 24.03
N TYR A 315 -3.07 -37.09 22.79
CA TYR A 315 -3.91 -35.96 22.39
C TYR A 315 -5.39 -36.23 22.75
N PRO A 316 -6.16 -35.25 23.26
CA PRO A 316 -5.79 -33.86 23.56
C PRO A 316 -5.13 -33.68 24.94
N SER A 317 -5.20 -34.67 25.83
CA SER A 317 -4.53 -34.63 27.13
C SER A 317 -4.24 -36.04 27.67
N GLY A 318 -3.25 -36.15 28.56
CA GLY A 318 -2.86 -37.39 29.22
C GLY A 318 -1.61 -38.05 28.62
N THR A 319 -1.37 -39.30 29.01
CA THR A 319 -0.23 -40.12 28.55
C THR A 319 -0.72 -41.49 28.14
N VAL A 320 -0.12 -42.06 27.10
CA VAL A 320 -0.44 -43.41 26.65
C VAL A 320 0.02 -44.41 27.71
N PRO A 321 -0.89 -45.21 28.31
CA PRO A 321 -0.53 -46.12 29.38
C PRO A 321 0.56 -47.12 28.96
N ASN A 322 1.53 -47.35 29.84
CA ASN A 322 2.67 -48.25 29.64
C ASN A 322 3.60 -47.90 28.46
N GLN A 323 3.44 -46.76 27.79
CA GLN A 323 4.35 -46.35 26.72
C GLN A 323 5.40 -45.38 27.24
N ILE A 324 6.66 -45.73 27.00
CA ILE A 324 7.83 -44.94 27.36
C ILE A 324 8.55 -44.59 26.08
N ALA A 325 9.07 -43.37 25.99
CA ALA A 325 9.94 -42.96 24.90
C ALA A 325 11.26 -42.43 25.43
N MET A 326 12.33 -42.76 24.71
CA MET A 326 13.63 -42.15 24.85
C MET A 326 13.90 -41.26 23.64
N GLN A 327 14.61 -40.16 23.86
CA GLN A 327 15.00 -39.22 22.81
C GLN A 327 16.38 -38.64 23.08
N THR A 328 17.11 -38.26 22.02
CA THR A 328 18.28 -37.39 22.19
C THR A 328 17.84 -35.98 22.53
N ASN A 329 18.62 -35.29 23.37
CA ASN A 329 18.46 -33.88 23.69
C ASN A 329 19.30 -32.98 22.76
N GLU A 330 20.09 -33.56 21.85
CA GLU A 330 20.99 -32.86 20.91
C GLU A 330 21.95 -31.89 21.59
N SER A 331 22.41 -32.25 22.79
CA SER A 331 23.22 -31.39 23.66
C SER A 331 24.69 -31.81 23.76
N SER A 332 25.12 -32.80 22.97
CA SER A 332 26.51 -33.26 22.97
C SER A 332 27.50 -32.27 22.35
N GLY A 333 27.00 -31.27 21.60
CA GLY A 333 27.80 -30.36 20.77
C GLY A 333 28.14 -30.92 19.39
N LEU A 334 27.70 -32.15 19.07
CA LEU A 334 27.82 -32.75 17.75
C LEU A 334 26.66 -32.33 16.83
N ASP A 335 26.86 -32.45 15.52
CA ASP A 335 25.90 -32.00 14.51
C ASP A 335 24.76 -33.02 14.28
N GLY A 336 25.02 -34.30 14.49
CA GLY A 336 24.09 -35.39 14.27
C GLY A 336 22.86 -35.39 15.20
N SER A 337 21.94 -36.29 14.89
CA SER A 337 20.75 -36.57 15.71
C SER A 337 20.46 -38.06 15.62
N ALA A 338 21.09 -38.82 16.48
CA ALA A 338 20.85 -40.25 16.63
C ALA A 338 20.52 -40.57 18.08
N LEU A 339 19.81 -41.67 18.27
CA LEU A 339 19.64 -42.31 19.55
C LEU A 339 19.83 -43.80 19.33
N GLU A 340 20.91 -44.34 19.89
CA GLU A 340 21.22 -45.76 19.86
C GLU A 340 21.26 -46.32 21.29
N ILE A 341 20.65 -47.48 21.48
CA ILE A 341 20.95 -48.36 22.61
C ILE A 341 21.70 -49.58 22.06
N ARG A 342 22.86 -49.85 22.64
CA ARG A 342 23.65 -51.05 22.36
C ARG A 342 24.04 -51.74 23.65
N ASN A 343 24.50 -52.98 23.52
CA ASN A 343 25.01 -53.78 24.63
C ASN A 343 24.02 -53.88 25.81
N PHE A 344 22.72 -53.84 25.53
CA PHE A 344 21.68 -53.96 26.56
C PHE A 344 21.75 -55.32 27.25
N SER A 345 21.82 -55.29 28.58
CA SER A 345 21.84 -56.45 29.48
C SER A 345 21.00 -56.15 30.71
N SER A 346 20.30 -57.16 31.25
CA SER A 346 19.47 -57.01 32.45
C SER A 346 19.38 -58.31 33.24
N ASP A 347 19.53 -58.21 34.56
CA ASP A 347 19.34 -59.31 35.50
C ASP A 347 17.88 -59.44 36.00
N VAL A 348 17.06 -58.40 35.84
CA VAL A 348 15.71 -58.25 36.44
C VAL A 348 14.55 -58.29 35.45
N GLY A 349 14.84 -58.52 34.17
CA GLY A 349 13.90 -58.38 33.06
C GLY A 349 14.10 -57.10 32.25
N SER A 350 13.70 -57.08 30.98
CA SER A 350 14.11 -56.01 30.06
C SER A 350 13.38 -54.68 30.25
N ALA A 351 12.33 -54.62 31.07
CA ALA A 351 11.43 -53.47 31.15
C ALA A 351 10.74 -53.09 29.82
N GLY A 352 10.86 -53.93 28.79
CA GLY A 352 10.47 -53.62 27.40
C GLY A 352 11.58 -52.97 26.56
N MET A 353 12.75 -52.70 27.14
CA MET A 353 13.91 -52.17 26.43
C MET A 353 14.61 -53.25 25.59
N SER A 354 15.29 -52.81 24.53
CA SER A 354 16.13 -53.64 23.66
C SER A 354 17.13 -52.74 22.93
N ASN A 355 18.11 -53.35 22.24
CA ASN A 355 19.00 -52.59 21.36
C ASN A 355 18.19 -52.00 20.20
N PHE A 356 18.43 -50.72 19.90
CA PHE A 356 17.81 -50.03 18.77
C PHE A 356 18.71 -48.92 18.26
N LEU A 357 18.45 -48.45 17.04
CA LEU A 357 19.03 -47.25 16.45
C LEU A 357 17.91 -46.45 15.80
N ALA A 358 17.79 -45.18 16.18
CA ALA A 358 16.88 -44.22 15.57
C ALA A 358 17.66 -42.98 15.16
N TYR A 359 17.26 -42.36 14.05
CA TYR A 359 17.77 -41.06 13.61
C TYR A 359 16.66 -40.02 13.69
N GLY A 360 17.05 -38.79 13.99
CA GLY A 360 16.23 -37.61 13.80
C GLY A 360 16.08 -37.31 12.32
N THR A 361 15.11 -36.45 11.99
CA THR A 361 14.95 -35.97 10.62
C THR A 361 15.75 -34.70 10.41
N ARG A 362 16.20 -34.48 9.18
CA ARG A 362 16.87 -33.25 8.77
C ARG A 362 15.85 -32.29 8.15
N GLY A 363 15.73 -31.10 8.74
CA GLY A 363 14.79 -30.05 8.32
C GLY A 363 15.38 -28.96 7.43
N SER A 364 16.61 -29.11 6.95
CA SER A 364 17.26 -28.10 6.09
C SER A 364 16.99 -28.32 4.59
N ALA A 365 15.82 -28.87 4.25
CA ALA A 365 15.31 -28.97 2.89
C ALA A 365 13.80 -28.68 2.88
N ILE A 366 13.35 -27.92 1.90
CA ILE A 366 11.94 -27.61 1.66
C ILE A 366 11.62 -27.74 0.18
N SER A 367 10.41 -28.24 -0.10
CA SER A 367 9.88 -28.43 -1.45
C SER A 367 8.77 -27.42 -1.69
N LEU A 368 8.93 -26.56 -2.69
CA LEU A 368 7.96 -25.53 -3.04
C LEU A 368 7.15 -25.99 -4.25
N GLY A 369 5.82 -26.03 -4.11
CA GLY A 369 4.91 -26.30 -5.22
C GLY A 369 4.77 -25.07 -6.10
N PHE A 370 5.43 -25.08 -7.26
CA PHE A 370 5.48 -23.94 -8.16
C PHE A 370 4.11 -23.68 -8.82
N THR A 371 3.64 -22.45 -8.68
CA THR A 371 2.46 -21.93 -9.39
C THR A 371 2.85 -20.63 -10.09
N PRO A 372 2.60 -20.50 -11.41
CA PRO A 372 2.89 -19.27 -12.15
C PRO A 372 2.17 -18.05 -11.58
N PHE A 373 2.89 -16.95 -11.50
CA PHE A 373 2.37 -15.66 -11.01
C PHE A 373 2.91 -14.50 -11.84
N GLU A 374 2.28 -13.34 -11.68
CA GLU A 374 2.65 -12.09 -12.34
C GLU A 374 2.79 -11.01 -11.28
N VAL A 375 3.86 -10.22 -11.38
CA VAL A 375 4.00 -8.97 -10.64
C VAL A 375 3.37 -7.87 -11.50
N TYR A 376 2.26 -7.32 -11.02
CA TYR A 376 1.45 -6.37 -11.78
C TYR A 376 2.00 -4.94 -11.65
N THR A 377 1.62 -4.08 -12.59
CA THR A 377 1.74 -2.63 -12.42
C THR A 377 0.72 -2.15 -11.37
N ASP A 378 0.99 -1.00 -10.76
CA ASP A 378 0.10 -0.40 -9.77
C ASP A 378 0.04 1.12 -9.92
N GLY A 379 -0.90 1.60 -10.73
CA GLY A 379 -1.06 3.04 -10.98
C GLY A 379 0.21 3.71 -11.51
N ASP A 380 0.55 4.86 -10.95
CA ASP A 380 1.75 5.63 -11.28
C ASP A 380 3.04 5.10 -10.61
N ASP A 381 2.97 4.01 -9.83
CA ASP A 381 4.16 3.38 -9.28
C ASP A 381 4.98 2.75 -10.42
N PRO A 382 6.18 3.28 -10.75
CA PRO A 382 7.00 2.75 -11.84
C PRO A 382 7.50 1.33 -11.53
N ASP A 383 7.56 0.96 -10.26
CA ASP A 383 8.01 -0.33 -9.77
C ASP A 383 6.82 -1.31 -9.63
N GLY A 384 5.61 -0.77 -9.41
CA GLY A 384 4.36 -1.50 -9.38
C GLY A 384 4.17 -2.29 -8.09
N VAL A 385 3.61 -3.51 -8.18
CA VAL A 385 3.39 -4.34 -6.99
C VAL A 385 4.73 -4.79 -6.40
N SER A 386 4.99 -4.47 -5.14
CA SER A 386 6.17 -4.94 -4.40
C SER A 386 5.86 -6.21 -3.60
N VAL A 387 6.80 -7.16 -3.63
CA VAL A 387 6.77 -8.40 -2.87
C VAL A 387 7.95 -8.44 -1.92
N THR A 388 7.67 -8.56 -0.62
CA THR A 388 8.69 -8.73 0.42
C THR A 388 8.61 -10.12 1.03
N PHE A 389 9.76 -10.74 1.32
CA PHE A 389 9.85 -11.96 2.11
C PHE A 389 11.18 -12.04 2.85
N ARG A 390 11.29 -12.99 3.79
CA ARG A 390 12.51 -13.27 4.53
C ARG A 390 12.89 -14.73 4.38
N PHE A 391 14.18 -15.03 4.39
CA PHE A 391 14.67 -16.41 4.40
C PHE A 391 15.50 -16.68 5.67
N THR A 392 15.39 -17.91 6.19
CA THR A 392 16.17 -18.37 7.34
C THR A 392 16.62 -19.82 7.16
N LEU A 393 17.79 -20.14 7.72
CA LEU A 393 18.38 -21.47 7.75
C LEU A 393 18.98 -21.72 9.14
N ASN A 394 18.61 -22.85 9.76
CA ASN A 394 19.13 -23.40 11.02
C ASN A 394 19.22 -22.37 12.16
N GLY A 395 18.23 -21.48 12.28
CA GLY A 395 18.18 -20.44 13.33
C GLY A 395 19.11 -19.24 13.11
N ALA A 396 19.79 -19.14 11.96
CA ALA A 396 20.55 -17.95 11.59
C ALA A 396 19.62 -16.74 11.38
N SER A 397 20.15 -15.53 11.61
CA SER A 397 19.40 -14.28 11.46
C SER A 397 18.80 -14.15 10.05
N SER A 398 17.49 -13.94 10.00
CA SER A 398 16.76 -13.90 8.73
C SER A 398 17.06 -12.63 7.95
N GLN A 399 17.40 -12.78 6.66
CA GLN A 399 17.58 -11.68 5.72
C GLN A 399 16.25 -11.36 5.03
N THR A 400 15.99 -10.07 4.76
CA THR A 400 14.79 -9.60 4.05
C THR A 400 15.15 -9.33 2.59
N TYR A 401 14.27 -9.76 1.69
CA TYR A 401 14.36 -9.55 0.25
C TYR A 401 13.07 -8.91 -0.25
N GLU A 402 13.22 -8.06 -1.25
CA GLU A 402 12.13 -7.35 -1.90
C GLU A 402 12.32 -7.40 -3.41
N PHE A 403 11.23 -7.53 -4.15
CA PHE A 403 11.24 -7.47 -5.61
C PHE A 403 9.94 -6.94 -6.18
N ASP A 404 10.05 -6.40 -7.37
CA ASP A 404 9.01 -5.70 -8.09
C ASP A 404 8.98 -6.15 -9.56
N ARG A 405 8.11 -5.53 -10.37
CA ARG A 405 7.96 -5.89 -11.78
C ARG A 405 9.21 -5.56 -12.60
N PRO A 406 9.83 -4.36 -12.51
CA PRO A 406 11.09 -4.05 -13.19
C PRO A 406 12.22 -5.04 -12.89
N TYR A 407 12.36 -5.46 -11.63
CA TYR A 407 13.37 -6.43 -11.22
C TYR A 407 13.16 -7.78 -11.91
N VAL A 408 11.95 -8.33 -11.85
CA VAL A 408 11.60 -9.60 -12.50
C VAL A 408 11.84 -9.53 -14.01
N ASN A 409 11.42 -8.43 -14.63
CA ASN A 409 11.61 -8.17 -16.05
C ASN A 409 13.08 -8.12 -16.46
N SER A 410 13.90 -7.35 -15.71
CA SER A 410 15.33 -7.24 -15.96
C SER A 410 16.05 -8.58 -15.77
N LEU A 411 15.66 -9.35 -14.75
CA LEU A 411 16.31 -10.62 -14.42
C LEU A 411 15.99 -11.71 -15.45
N LEU A 412 14.72 -11.80 -15.86
CA LEU A 412 14.23 -12.85 -16.77
C LEU A 412 14.28 -12.45 -18.25
N GLY A 413 14.61 -11.19 -18.57
CA GLY A 413 14.60 -10.67 -19.93
C GLY A 413 13.18 -10.57 -20.52
N LYS A 414 12.21 -10.17 -19.68
CA LYS A 414 10.78 -10.03 -20.03
C LYS A 414 10.29 -8.60 -19.81
N ASP A 415 9.07 -8.30 -20.25
CA ASP A 415 8.34 -7.04 -20.01
C ASP A 415 6.99 -7.27 -19.31
N THR A 416 6.65 -8.53 -19.03
CA THR A 416 5.32 -8.94 -18.54
C THR A 416 5.22 -9.06 -17.02
N GLY A 417 6.32 -9.00 -16.26
CA GLY A 417 6.33 -9.30 -14.83
C GLY A 417 6.05 -10.75 -14.47
N LYS A 418 5.96 -11.65 -15.47
CA LYS A 418 5.54 -13.04 -15.29
C LYS A 418 6.70 -13.98 -14.95
N VAL A 419 6.47 -14.80 -13.93
CA VAL A 419 7.26 -15.98 -13.63
C VAL A 419 6.43 -17.21 -14.00
N GLU A 420 6.78 -17.86 -15.10
CA GLU A 420 5.95 -18.86 -15.78
C GLU A 420 6.46 -20.29 -15.57
N THR A 421 7.74 -20.46 -15.22
CA THR A 421 8.36 -21.77 -15.03
C THR A 421 9.11 -21.87 -13.71
N ALA A 422 9.26 -23.11 -13.22
CA ALA A 422 10.04 -23.37 -12.02
C ALA A 422 11.50 -22.92 -12.17
N ASP A 423 12.09 -23.04 -13.37
CA ASP A 423 13.46 -22.59 -13.65
C ASP A 423 13.62 -21.06 -13.57
N GLU A 424 12.61 -20.31 -14.02
CA GLU A 424 12.57 -18.85 -13.87
C GLU A 424 12.48 -18.46 -12.39
N MET A 425 11.67 -19.16 -11.61
CA MET A 425 11.57 -18.94 -10.17
C MET A 425 12.86 -19.31 -9.42
N VAL A 426 13.56 -20.37 -9.85
CA VAL A 426 14.89 -20.71 -9.32
C VAL A 426 15.88 -19.58 -9.60
N THR A 427 15.85 -19.00 -10.79
CA THR A 427 16.69 -17.85 -11.17
C THR A 427 16.38 -16.65 -10.27
N LEU A 428 15.10 -16.38 -10.03
CA LEU A 428 14.63 -15.31 -9.14
C LEU A 428 15.06 -15.53 -7.68
N LEU A 429 14.92 -16.74 -7.13
CA LEU A 429 15.35 -17.00 -5.76
C LEU A 429 16.88 -16.93 -5.60
N LYS A 430 17.63 -17.41 -6.59
CA LYS A 430 19.09 -17.35 -6.59
C LYS A 430 19.62 -15.92 -6.60
N SER A 431 19.01 -15.03 -7.37
CA SER A 431 19.45 -13.63 -7.46
C SER A 431 19.38 -12.88 -6.12
N PHE A 432 18.56 -13.33 -5.17
CA PHE A 432 18.52 -12.81 -3.81
C PHE A 432 19.44 -13.56 -2.84
N MET A 433 19.52 -14.87 -2.98
CA MET A 433 20.05 -15.73 -1.92
C MET A 433 21.52 -16.10 -2.10
N GLU A 434 22.09 -16.03 -3.30
CA GLU A 434 23.48 -16.48 -3.56
C GLU A 434 24.53 -15.75 -2.71
N ASP A 435 24.40 -14.43 -2.53
CA ASP A 435 25.35 -13.63 -1.74
C ASP A 435 25.18 -13.83 -0.23
N GLY A 436 23.95 -14.01 0.23
CA GLY A 436 23.62 -14.13 1.66
C GLY A 436 23.73 -15.56 2.20
N TRP A 437 23.56 -16.56 1.33
CA TRP A 437 23.41 -17.97 1.67
C TRP A 437 24.17 -18.88 0.70
N PRO A 438 25.51 -18.81 0.66
CA PRO A 438 26.32 -19.54 -0.34
C PRO A 438 26.22 -21.07 -0.25
N ASN A 439 25.77 -21.60 0.89
CA ASN A 439 25.56 -23.03 1.10
C ASN A 439 24.09 -23.45 0.86
N VAL A 440 23.24 -22.61 0.26
CA VAL A 440 21.87 -22.99 -0.10
C VAL A 440 21.82 -23.33 -1.58
N ILE A 441 21.33 -24.52 -1.87
CA ILE A 441 21.11 -25.03 -3.22
C ILE A 441 19.63 -24.86 -3.55
N ILE A 442 19.37 -24.18 -4.66
CA ILE A 442 18.04 -23.94 -5.22
C ILE A 442 17.99 -24.54 -6.61
N GLU A 443 17.06 -25.45 -6.86
CA GLU A 443 16.90 -26.11 -8.16
C GLU A 443 15.47 -26.53 -8.41
N ALA A 444 15.06 -26.54 -9.68
CA ALA A 444 13.80 -27.13 -10.09
C ALA A 444 14.01 -28.65 -10.17
N THR A 445 13.22 -29.42 -9.41
CA THR A 445 13.27 -30.89 -9.48
C THR A 445 12.36 -31.43 -10.58
N ASP A 446 11.29 -30.69 -10.87
CA ASP A 446 10.36 -30.92 -11.97
C ASP A 446 9.66 -29.59 -12.34
N PRO A 447 8.86 -29.52 -13.43
CA PRO A 447 8.22 -28.27 -13.87
C PRO A 447 7.30 -27.58 -12.84
N SER A 448 6.89 -28.30 -11.80
CA SER A 448 5.97 -27.85 -10.76
C SER A 448 6.57 -27.86 -9.35
N THR A 449 7.87 -28.19 -9.20
CA THR A 449 8.49 -28.32 -7.89
C THR A 449 9.89 -27.73 -7.85
N ILE A 450 10.14 -26.89 -6.85
CA ILE A 450 11.45 -26.30 -6.57
C ILE A 450 11.95 -26.84 -5.24
N SER A 451 13.17 -27.39 -5.23
CA SER A 451 13.88 -27.76 -4.01
C SER A 451 14.75 -26.60 -3.55
N VAL A 452 14.58 -26.20 -2.29
CA VAL A 452 15.48 -25.30 -1.58
C VAL A 452 16.07 -26.08 -0.42
N ARG A 453 17.38 -26.28 -0.39
CA ARG A 453 18.05 -27.06 0.66
C ARG A 453 19.42 -26.50 0.98
N SER A 454 19.94 -26.81 2.16
CA SER A 454 21.36 -26.59 2.46
C SER A 454 22.24 -27.65 1.77
N ASP A 455 23.44 -27.27 1.36
CA ASP A 455 24.50 -28.19 0.95
C ASP A 455 25.00 -28.99 2.15
N THR A 456 24.87 -30.32 2.09
CA THR A 456 25.27 -31.26 3.16
C THR A 456 26.78 -31.40 3.31
N ALA A 457 27.57 -30.92 2.34
CA ALA A 457 29.01 -30.83 2.48
C ALA A 457 29.44 -29.73 3.46
N GLY A 458 28.70 -28.61 3.50
CA GLY A 458 28.96 -27.46 4.38
C GLY A 458 28.10 -27.42 5.64
N ASP A 459 26.86 -27.92 5.56
CA ASP A 459 25.89 -27.94 6.66
C ASP A 459 25.58 -29.38 7.07
N ARG A 460 26.22 -29.82 8.16
CA ARG A 460 26.06 -31.19 8.69
C ARG A 460 25.02 -31.30 9.79
N LEU A 461 24.38 -30.21 10.18
CA LEU A 461 23.38 -30.20 11.24
C LEU A 461 22.23 -31.17 10.91
N SER A 462 21.70 -31.82 11.96
CA SER A 462 20.57 -32.73 11.90
C SER A 462 19.61 -32.51 13.07
N GLY A 463 18.39 -33.02 12.95
CA GLY A 463 17.40 -33.00 14.03
C GLY A 463 16.85 -31.61 14.34
N ILE A 464 16.56 -31.32 15.61
CA ILE A 464 15.90 -30.05 15.99
C ILE A 464 16.76 -28.81 15.75
N LYS A 465 18.07 -28.98 15.54
CA LYS A 465 19.00 -27.91 15.14
C LYS A 465 18.76 -27.40 13.72
N THR A 466 17.99 -28.13 12.92
CA THR A 466 17.78 -27.83 11.51
C THR A 466 16.42 -27.21 11.25
N SER A 467 16.43 -26.13 10.47
CA SER A 467 15.21 -25.50 9.97
C SER A 467 15.51 -24.73 8.69
N ILE A 468 14.54 -24.64 7.79
CA ILE A 468 14.66 -23.82 6.58
C ILE A 468 13.31 -23.26 6.19
N GLY A 469 13.32 -22.09 5.58
CA GLY A 469 12.17 -21.62 4.81
C GLY A 469 12.00 -20.12 4.87
N PHE A 470 10.76 -19.72 4.58
CA PHE A 470 10.40 -18.35 4.27
C PHE A 470 9.46 -17.78 5.34
N THR A 471 9.68 -16.54 5.74
CA THR A 471 8.87 -15.82 6.73
C THR A 471 8.62 -14.38 6.29
N GLY A 472 7.70 -13.67 6.95
CA GLY A 472 7.48 -12.25 6.70
C GLY A 472 7.07 -11.93 5.26
N MET A 473 6.34 -12.84 4.62
CA MET A 473 5.87 -12.66 3.24
C MET A 473 4.74 -11.63 3.17
N SER A 474 4.87 -10.64 2.31
CA SER A 474 3.92 -9.53 2.12
C SER A 474 3.91 -9.07 0.66
N VAL A 475 2.76 -8.61 0.19
CA VAL A 475 2.55 -8.05 -1.15
C VAL A 475 1.82 -6.72 -0.94
N SER A 476 2.29 -5.65 -1.60
CA SER A 476 1.82 -4.27 -1.33
C SER A 476 0.32 -4.06 -1.52
N ILE A 477 -0.30 -4.77 -2.47
CA ILE A 477 -1.72 -4.63 -2.79
C ILE A 477 -2.63 -5.57 -1.98
N GLU A 478 -2.09 -6.51 -1.20
CA GLU A 478 -2.92 -7.44 -0.44
C GLU A 478 -3.30 -6.87 0.95
N PRO A 479 -4.53 -7.13 1.44
CA PRO A 479 -5.53 -8.04 0.88
C PRO A 479 -6.37 -7.42 -0.24
N ILE A 480 -6.62 -8.19 -1.31
CA ILE A 480 -7.49 -7.77 -2.42
C ILE A 480 -8.86 -8.48 -2.40
N PRO A 481 -9.94 -7.81 -2.86
CA PRO A 481 -11.25 -8.43 -3.00
C PRO A 481 -11.23 -9.54 -4.06
N THR A 482 -11.69 -10.74 -3.69
CA THR A 482 -11.74 -11.89 -4.62
C THR A 482 -13.15 -12.21 -5.12
N GLN A 483 -14.14 -11.41 -4.73
CA GLN A 483 -15.56 -11.66 -4.94
C GLN A 483 -16.20 -10.40 -5.53
N ASN A 484 -17.22 -10.53 -6.38
CA ASN A 484 -18.02 -9.37 -6.77
C ASN A 484 -19.14 -9.13 -5.76
N PHE A 485 -19.38 -7.87 -5.43
CA PHE A 485 -20.44 -7.44 -4.52
C PHE A 485 -21.83 -7.90 -4.98
N VAL A 486 -22.08 -7.83 -6.29
CA VAL A 486 -23.38 -8.17 -6.88
C VAL A 486 -23.72 -9.66 -6.75
N ASP A 487 -22.70 -10.51 -6.61
CA ASP A 487 -22.82 -11.97 -6.57
C ASP A 487 -23.11 -12.51 -5.15
N ILE A 488 -23.23 -11.65 -4.14
CA ILE A 488 -23.49 -12.07 -2.75
C ILE A 488 -24.89 -12.71 -2.63
N ASP A 489 -24.96 -14.01 -2.43
CA ASP A 489 -26.22 -14.74 -2.21
C ASP A 489 -26.15 -15.58 -0.93
N ILE A 490 -26.95 -15.21 0.07
CA ILE A 490 -27.02 -15.88 1.39
C ILE A 490 -28.02 -17.04 1.42
N VAL A 491 -28.85 -17.19 0.38
CA VAL A 491 -29.80 -18.31 0.24
C VAL A 491 -29.13 -19.46 -0.48
N GLU A 492 -28.40 -19.17 -1.56
CA GLU A 492 -27.63 -20.16 -2.30
C GLU A 492 -26.41 -20.65 -1.51
N ASN A 493 -25.71 -19.73 -0.83
CA ASN A 493 -24.47 -20.04 -0.09
C ASN A 493 -24.55 -19.59 1.38
N PRO A 494 -25.41 -20.21 2.21
CA PRO A 494 -25.62 -19.80 3.60
C PRO A 494 -24.37 -19.92 4.48
N GLU A 495 -23.45 -20.83 4.15
CA GLU A 495 -22.18 -21.01 4.84
C GLU A 495 -21.16 -19.89 4.57
N MET A 496 -21.38 -19.06 3.54
CA MET A 496 -20.50 -17.95 3.20
C MET A 496 -20.87 -16.65 3.90
N LEU A 497 -21.87 -16.64 4.78
CA LEU A 497 -22.40 -15.41 5.39
C LEU A 497 -21.32 -14.57 6.10
N ASP A 498 -20.49 -15.22 6.92
CA ASP A 498 -19.41 -14.56 7.64
C ASP A 498 -18.29 -14.08 6.70
N ARG A 499 -18.01 -14.85 5.63
CA ARG A 499 -17.13 -14.42 4.53
C ARG A 499 -17.69 -13.20 3.80
N TYR A 500 -19.00 -13.10 3.58
CA TYR A 500 -19.60 -11.91 2.98
C TYR A 500 -19.48 -10.69 3.89
N ILE A 501 -19.62 -10.86 5.20
CA ILE A 501 -19.41 -9.76 6.16
C ILE A 501 -17.95 -9.29 6.11
N GLY A 502 -16.98 -10.22 6.11
CA GLY A 502 -15.56 -9.91 5.96
C GLY A 502 -15.25 -9.19 4.65
N TYR A 503 -15.82 -9.65 3.54
CA TYR A 503 -15.70 -9.00 2.23
C TYR A 503 -16.25 -7.57 2.25
N ILE A 504 -17.45 -7.35 2.79
CA ILE A 504 -18.04 -6.01 2.87
C ILE A 504 -17.18 -5.07 3.71
N ASN A 505 -16.54 -5.54 4.78
CA ASN A 505 -15.60 -4.74 5.56
C ASN A 505 -14.39 -4.27 4.74
N VAL A 506 -13.80 -5.17 3.95
CA VAL A 506 -12.63 -4.85 3.10
C VAL A 506 -13.03 -3.79 2.07
N VAL A 507 -14.07 -4.04 1.27
CA VAL A 507 -14.46 -3.08 0.22
C VAL A 507 -15.00 -1.77 0.77
N THR A 508 -15.62 -1.77 1.96
CA THR A 508 -16.03 -0.52 2.63
C THR A 508 -14.81 0.29 3.04
N SER A 509 -13.72 -0.35 3.51
CA SER A 509 -12.45 0.35 3.77
C SER A 509 -11.88 0.96 2.50
N ASP A 510 -11.84 0.20 1.40
CA ASP A 510 -11.31 0.68 0.12
C ASP A 510 -12.11 1.88 -0.43
N ILE A 511 -13.44 1.86 -0.26
CA ILE A 511 -14.32 2.96 -0.68
C ILE A 511 -14.20 4.17 0.24
N ILE A 512 -13.95 3.97 1.54
CA ILE A 512 -13.60 5.08 2.44
C ILE A 512 -12.30 5.73 1.98
N ASP A 513 -11.27 4.95 1.66
CA ASP A 513 -9.99 5.46 1.16
C ASP A 513 -10.18 6.22 -0.16
N ALA A 514 -11.01 5.71 -1.07
CA ALA A 514 -11.43 6.43 -2.28
C ALA A 514 -12.06 7.80 -1.98
N GLY A 515 -12.95 7.85 -0.98
CA GLY A 515 -13.54 9.09 -0.49
C GLY A 515 -12.49 10.06 0.07
N THR A 516 -11.46 9.55 0.76
CA THR A 516 -10.35 10.38 1.25
C THR A 516 -9.50 10.96 0.13
N SER A 517 -9.17 10.17 -0.91
CA SER A 517 -8.45 10.66 -2.10
C SER A 517 -9.23 11.76 -2.82
N LEU A 518 -10.53 11.55 -3.06
CA LEU A 518 -11.41 12.57 -3.66
C LEU A 518 -11.49 13.83 -2.78
N GLY A 519 -11.60 13.68 -1.47
CA GLY A 519 -11.63 14.80 -0.53
C GLY A 519 -10.34 15.63 -0.51
N ALA A 520 -9.19 14.97 -0.61
CA ALA A 520 -7.88 15.63 -0.72
C ALA A 520 -7.73 16.39 -2.05
N LEU A 521 -8.17 15.78 -3.16
CA LEU A 521 -8.21 16.43 -4.46
C LEU A 521 -9.17 17.63 -4.46
N LYS A 522 -10.34 17.49 -3.82
CA LYS A 522 -11.33 18.58 -3.69
C LYS A 522 -10.75 19.77 -2.96
N THR A 523 -10.14 19.52 -1.81
CA THR A 523 -9.46 20.55 -1.02
C THR A 523 -8.40 21.28 -1.84
N THR A 524 -7.67 20.55 -2.67
CA THR A 524 -6.65 21.13 -3.56
C THR A 524 -7.25 22.02 -4.64
N LEU A 525 -8.33 21.58 -5.31
CA LEU A 525 -9.03 22.36 -6.32
C LEU A 525 -9.72 23.60 -5.73
N ASP A 526 -10.30 23.49 -4.53
CA ASP A 526 -10.92 24.62 -3.82
C ASP A 526 -9.88 25.70 -3.47
N MET A 527 -8.69 25.29 -3.02
CA MET A 527 -7.56 26.21 -2.79
C MET A 527 -7.12 26.89 -4.08
N GLN A 528 -7.01 26.15 -5.18
CA GLN A 528 -6.60 26.69 -6.48
C GLN A 528 -7.64 27.66 -7.06
N THR A 529 -8.92 27.32 -6.93
CA THR A 529 -10.03 28.17 -7.35
C THR A 529 -10.04 29.47 -6.56
N SER A 530 -9.86 29.42 -5.24
CA SER A 530 -9.77 30.60 -4.39
C SER A 530 -8.59 31.50 -4.77
N LEU A 531 -7.40 30.91 -5.01
CA LEU A 531 -6.23 31.65 -5.46
C LEU A 531 -6.45 32.35 -6.81
N MET A 532 -7.14 31.69 -7.75
CA MET A 532 -7.45 32.26 -9.06
C MET A 532 -8.40 33.45 -8.96
N LEU A 533 -9.43 33.34 -8.12
CA LEU A 533 -10.37 34.44 -7.86
C LEU A 533 -9.64 35.63 -7.23
N ASP A 534 -8.81 35.40 -6.23
CA ASP A 534 -8.00 36.45 -5.60
C ASP A 534 -7.03 37.11 -6.60
N LEU A 535 -6.39 36.33 -7.46
CA LEU A 535 -5.49 36.84 -8.48
C LEU A 535 -6.23 37.68 -9.53
N SER A 536 -7.40 37.20 -10.00
CA SER A 536 -8.30 37.95 -10.90
C SER A 536 -8.67 39.31 -10.29
N ASP A 537 -9.07 39.32 -9.03
CA ASP A 537 -9.43 40.53 -8.26
C ASP A 537 -8.25 41.52 -8.15
N VAL A 538 -7.06 41.02 -7.84
CA VAL A 538 -5.85 41.85 -7.70
C VAL A 538 -5.44 42.42 -9.06
N ILE A 539 -5.53 41.62 -10.12
CA ILE A 539 -5.23 42.08 -11.49
C ILE A 539 -6.25 43.13 -11.92
N GLU A 540 -7.55 42.93 -11.67
CA GLU A 540 -8.60 43.90 -12.00
C GLU A 540 -8.37 45.24 -11.28
N LYS A 541 -8.13 45.20 -9.96
CA LYS A 541 -7.79 46.40 -9.18
C LYS A 541 -6.47 47.04 -9.64
N GLY A 542 -5.49 46.22 -10.02
CA GLY A 542 -4.18 46.66 -10.52
C GLY A 542 -4.30 47.38 -11.86
N VAL A 543 -5.03 46.80 -12.81
CA VAL A 543 -5.39 47.42 -14.09
C VAL A 543 -6.08 48.74 -13.82
N GLY A 544 -7.10 48.76 -12.96
CA GLY A 544 -7.85 49.97 -12.64
C GLY A 544 -6.96 51.10 -12.11
N ARG A 545 -6.03 50.81 -11.19
CA ARG A 545 -5.06 51.81 -10.70
C ARG A 545 -4.15 52.38 -11.80
N LEU A 546 -3.82 51.59 -12.82
CA LEU A 546 -2.95 52.02 -13.91
C LEU A 546 -3.69 52.92 -14.91
N VAL A 547 -4.94 52.56 -15.25
CA VAL A 547 -5.63 53.15 -16.41
C VAL A 547 -6.92 53.89 -16.08
N ASP A 548 -7.52 53.70 -14.91
CA ASP A 548 -8.78 54.36 -14.56
C ASP A 548 -8.53 55.83 -14.20
N ALA A 549 -9.52 56.66 -14.55
CA ALA A 549 -9.56 58.04 -14.13
C ALA A 549 -10.16 58.15 -12.73
N ASP A 550 -9.57 58.99 -11.87
CA ASP A 550 -10.24 59.43 -10.65
C ASP A 550 -11.40 60.36 -11.07
N MET A 551 -12.63 59.86 -10.96
CA MET A 551 -13.81 60.58 -11.43
C MET A 551 -14.09 61.85 -10.63
N ASP A 552 -13.67 61.92 -9.36
CA ASP A 552 -13.83 63.11 -8.54
C ASP A 552 -12.81 64.20 -8.94
N GLU A 553 -11.55 63.80 -9.16
CA GLU A 553 -10.51 64.71 -9.64
C GLU A 553 -10.80 65.18 -11.07
N THR A 554 -11.08 64.27 -12.00
CA THR A 554 -11.34 64.59 -13.41
C THR A 554 -12.61 65.42 -13.58
N SER A 555 -13.67 65.15 -12.81
CA SER A 555 -14.87 66.00 -12.82
C SER A 555 -14.60 67.41 -12.29
N THR A 556 -13.78 67.53 -11.24
CA THR A 556 -13.38 68.83 -10.69
C THR A 556 -12.51 69.60 -11.68
N ARG A 557 -11.55 68.91 -12.31
CA ARG A 557 -10.69 69.46 -13.36
C ARG A 557 -11.49 69.91 -14.58
N LEU A 558 -12.48 69.14 -15.00
CA LEU A 558 -13.37 69.50 -16.11
C LEU A 558 -14.12 70.80 -15.83
N LYS A 559 -14.67 70.96 -14.62
CA LYS A 559 -15.35 72.20 -14.21
C LYS A 559 -14.39 73.39 -14.15
N ALA A 560 -13.17 73.18 -13.67
CA ALA A 560 -12.13 74.21 -13.66
C ALA A 560 -11.74 74.64 -15.08
N LEU A 561 -11.55 73.69 -16.00
CA LEU A 561 -11.24 73.96 -17.40
C LEU A 561 -12.38 74.68 -18.12
N GLN A 562 -13.64 74.30 -17.86
CA GLN A 562 -14.82 75.03 -18.36
C GLN A 562 -14.85 76.49 -17.85
N THR A 563 -14.45 76.71 -16.59
CA THR A 563 -14.35 78.06 -16.02
C THR A 563 -13.19 78.86 -16.64
N GLN A 564 -12.04 78.21 -16.87
CA GLN A 564 -10.89 78.82 -17.53
C GLN A 564 -11.18 79.15 -19.00
N GLU A 565 -11.93 78.31 -19.72
CA GLU A 565 -12.40 78.57 -21.08
C GLU A 565 -13.25 79.85 -21.12
N GLN A 566 -14.21 79.99 -20.21
CA GLN A 566 -15.03 81.19 -20.09
C GLN A 566 -14.18 82.45 -19.83
N LEU A 567 -13.19 82.36 -18.94
CA LEU A 567 -12.26 83.47 -18.65
C LEU A 567 -11.32 83.77 -19.83
N ALA A 568 -10.86 82.75 -20.56
CA ALA A 568 -9.99 82.90 -21.72
C ALA A 568 -10.75 83.53 -22.91
N ILE A 569 -12.02 83.18 -23.10
CA ILE A 569 -12.91 83.84 -24.07
C ILE A 569 -13.11 85.32 -23.69
N GLN A 570 -13.30 85.62 -22.40
CA GLN A 570 -13.38 87.01 -21.91
C GLN A 570 -12.05 87.75 -22.12
N ALA A 571 -10.91 87.15 -21.80
CA ALA A 571 -9.59 87.73 -21.99
C ALA A 571 -9.26 87.96 -23.48
N LEU A 572 -9.65 87.03 -24.37
CA LEU A 572 -9.53 87.19 -25.82
C LEU A 572 -10.41 88.36 -26.32
N SER A 573 -11.63 88.50 -25.79
CA SER A 573 -12.52 89.63 -26.06
C SER A 573 -11.91 90.97 -25.60
N ILE A 574 -11.27 90.99 -24.42
CA ILE A 574 -10.56 92.17 -23.88
C ILE A 574 -9.27 92.49 -24.67
N ALA A 575 -8.50 91.48 -25.08
CA ALA A 575 -7.31 91.66 -25.91
C ALA A 575 -7.66 92.17 -27.33
N ASN A 576 -8.83 91.79 -27.84
CA ASN A 576 -9.38 92.34 -29.08
C ASN A 576 -9.92 93.77 -28.90
N SER A 577 -10.60 94.08 -27.79
CA SER A 577 -11.14 95.43 -27.53
C SER A 577 -10.06 96.46 -27.16
N SER A 578 -9.03 96.08 -26.40
CA SER A 578 -7.88 96.97 -26.10
C SER A 578 -7.09 97.38 -27.35
N SER A 579 -7.01 96.52 -28.36
CA SER A 579 -6.43 96.85 -29.66
C SER A 579 -7.29 97.85 -30.44
N SER A 580 -8.62 97.78 -30.32
CA SER A 580 -9.53 98.79 -30.89
C SER A 580 -9.47 100.15 -30.17
N SER A 581 -9.23 100.17 -28.86
CA SER A 581 -9.03 101.41 -28.08
C SER A 581 -7.68 102.09 -28.37
N MET A 582 -6.64 101.35 -28.79
CA MET A 582 -5.41 101.96 -29.29
C MET A 582 -5.58 102.52 -30.70
N LEU A 583 -6.37 101.87 -31.57
CA LEU A 583 -6.71 102.40 -32.89
C LEU A 583 -7.49 103.71 -32.82
N SER A 584 -8.37 103.90 -31.83
CA SER A 584 -9.08 105.16 -31.64
C SER A 584 -8.18 106.30 -31.14
N LEU A 585 -7.10 106.01 -30.41
CA LEU A 585 -6.10 106.98 -29.95
C LEU A 585 -5.12 107.43 -31.06
N PHE A 586 -4.96 106.66 -32.14
CA PHE A 586 -4.19 107.06 -33.33
C PHE A 586 -5.07 107.63 -34.46
N GLN A 587 -6.40 107.63 -34.29
CA GLN A 587 -7.38 108.25 -35.21
C GLN A 587 -7.92 109.60 -34.70
N SER A 588 -7.54 110.03 -33.50
CA SER A 588 -7.65 111.40 -33.00
C SER A 588 -6.34 112.15 -33.20
#